data_AF-A0A5B7JQZ8-F1
#
_entry.id   AF-A0A5B7JQZ8-F1
#
_cell.length_a   1.000
_cell.length_b   1.000
_cell.length_c   1.000
_cell.angle_alpha   90.00
_cell.angle_beta   90.00
_cell.angle_gamma   90.00
#
_symmetry.space_group_name_H-M   'P 1'
#
loop_
_entity.id
_entity.type
_entity.pdbx_description
1 polymer ?
#
loop_
_entity_poly.entity_id
_entity_poly.type
_entity_poly.pdbx_seq_one_letter_code
_entity_poly.pdbx_strand_id
1 'polypeptide(L)' 'MSEQVVVHLLGDLDKGRHVATDNWYTILRLGSYLLTRDTLLTGVVHADRGPSKMLKNGHNML' A
#
# COMPACT_ATOMS: atom_id res chain seq x y z
N MET A 1 11.20 -5.87 6.38
CA MET A 1 11.25 -7.28 6.01
C MET A 1 10.20 -7.62 4.95
N SER A 2 8.91 -7.32 5.15
CA SER A 2 7.86 -7.54 4.12
C SER A 2 8.00 -6.67 2.87
N GLU A 3 8.35 -5.38 3.01
CA GLU A 3 8.50 -4.45 1.88
C GLU A 3 9.61 -4.87 0.88
N GLN A 4 10.72 -5.39 1.41
CA GLN A 4 11.84 -5.88 0.59
C GLN A 4 11.44 -7.10 -0.25
N VAL A 5 10.55 -7.96 0.26
CA VAL A 5 10.01 -9.10 -0.49
C VAL A 5 9.18 -8.60 -1.67
N VAL A 6 8.32 -7.60 -1.48
CA VAL A 6 7.52 -7.03 -2.59
C VAL A 6 8.43 -6.44 -3.66
N VAL A 7 9.41 -5.63 -3.28
CA VAL A 7 10.36 -5.03 -4.23
C VAL A 7 11.16 -6.11 -4.97
N HIS A 8 11.60 -7.16 -4.27
CA HIS A 8 12.31 -8.28 -4.89
C HIS A 8 11.42 -9.03 -5.90
N LEU A 9 10.15 -9.26 -5.58
CA LEU A 9 9.20 -9.96 -6.45
C LEU A 9 8.79 -9.14 -7.68
N LEU A 10 8.74 -7.82 -7.57
CA LEU A 10 8.42 -6.94 -8.69
C LEU A 10 9.52 -6.94 -9.76
N GLY A 11 10.76 -7.24 -9.37
CA GLY A 11 11.92 -7.19 -10.24
C GLY A 11 12.18 -5.76 -10.70
N ASP A 12 12.09 -5.52 -12.01
CA ASP A 12 12.24 -4.19 -12.59
C ASP A 12 11.07 -3.28 -12.18
N LEU A 13 11.39 -2.27 -11.38
CA LEU A 13 10.54 -1.11 -11.14
C LEU A 13 10.63 -0.12 -12.31
N ASP A 14 9.91 1.01 -12.25
CA ASP A 14 10.00 2.10 -13.22
C ASP A 14 9.35 1.82 -14.60
N LYS A 15 8.32 0.98 -14.64
CA LYS A 15 7.62 0.56 -15.88
C LYS A 15 6.12 0.90 -15.89
N GLY A 16 5.66 1.87 -15.11
CA GLY A 16 4.24 2.23 -15.02
C GLY A 16 3.35 1.11 -14.46
N ARG A 17 3.91 0.21 -13.64
CA ARG A 17 3.20 -0.99 -13.18
C ARG A 17 2.22 -0.66 -12.06
N HIS A 18 1.17 -1.47 -11.96
CA HIS A 18 0.24 -1.43 -10.83
C HIS A 18 0.34 -2.73 -10.04
N VAL A 19 0.58 -2.60 -8.73
CA VAL A 19 0.81 -3.72 -7.82
C VAL A 19 -0.36 -3.83 -6.86
N ALA A 20 -0.95 -5.02 -6.79
CA ALA A 20 -1.98 -5.36 -5.82
C ALA A 20 -1.34 -6.13 -4.65
N THR A 21 -1.57 -5.68 -3.43
CA THR A 21 -1.05 -6.32 -2.21
C THR A 21 -2.14 -6.63 -1.19
N ASP A 22 -1.94 -7.67 -0.40
CA ASP A 22 -2.77 -7.95 0.78
C ASP A 22 -2.40 -7.04 1.97
N ASN A 23 -3.07 -7.23 3.11
CA ASN A 23 -2.88 -6.41 4.30
C ASN A 23 -1.55 -6.60 5.05
N TRP A 24 -0.78 -7.65 4.76
CA TRP A 24 0.56 -7.83 5.31
C TRP A 24 1.60 -6.97 4.57
N TYR A 25 1.36 -6.68 3.30
CA TYR A 25 2.28 -5.94 2.45
C TYR A 25 1.83 -4.50 2.15
N THR A 26 0.55 -4.17 2.36
CA THR A 26 0.02 -2.82 2.15
C THR A 26 0.45 -1.88 3.28
N ILE A 27 1.58 -1.21 3.08
CA ILE A 27 2.18 -0.27 4.04
C ILE A 27 2.43 1.07 3.35
N LEU A 28 2.14 2.16 4.07
CA LEU A 28 2.23 3.53 3.54
C LEU A 28 3.62 3.86 2.99
N ARG A 29 4.68 3.43 3.69
CA ARG A 29 6.07 3.61 3.26
C ARG A 29 6.38 2.91 1.94
N LEU A 30 5.87 1.69 1.74
CA LEU A 30 6.00 0.97 0.47
C LEU A 30 5.28 1.71 -0.66
N GLY A 31 4.06 2.18 -0.42
CA GLY A 31 3.31 2.98 -1.39
C GLY A 31 4.06 4.24 -1.81
N SER A 32 4.58 5.00 -0.85
CA SER A 32 5.40 6.19 -1.13
C SER A 32 6.66 5.87 -1.93
N TYR A 33 7.34 4.76 -1.61
CA TYR A 33 8.53 4.33 -2.37
C TYR A 33 8.18 3.96 -3.82
N LEU A 34 7.15 3.14 -4.03
CA LEU A 34 6.74 2.71 -5.37
C LEU A 34 6.29 3.90 -6.24
N LEU A 35 5.66 4.91 -5.64
CA LEU A 35 5.30 6.16 -6.33
C LEU A 35 6.51 6.92 -6.87
N THR A 36 7.64 6.91 -6.17
CA THR A 36 8.90 7.48 -6.71
C THR A 36 9.51 6.67 -7.84
N ARG A 37 8.95 5.48 -8.10
CA ARG A 37 9.44 4.48 -9.05
C ARG A 37 8.43 4.15 -10.16
N ASP A 38 7.61 5.14 -10.52
CA ASP A 38 6.53 5.01 -11.51
C ASP A 38 5.72 3.71 -11.35
N THR A 39 5.38 3.39 -10.09
CA THR A 39 4.69 2.16 -9.74
C THR A 39 3.58 2.47 -8.75
N LEU A 40 2.35 2.08 -9.09
CA LEU A 40 1.18 2.29 -8.24
C LEU A 40 0.97 1.09 -7.31
N LEU A 41 0.43 1.35 -6.12
CA LEU A 41 0.08 0.33 -5.14
C LEU A 41 -1.42 0.40 -4.83
N THR A 42 -2.08 -0.74 -4.80
CA THR A 42 -3.43 -0.88 -4.24
C THR A 42 -3.48 -2.10 -3.34
N GLY A 43 -4.19 -1.99 -2.23
CA GLY A 43 -4.31 -3.10 -1.31
C GLY A 43 -5.18 -2.77 -0.11
N VAL A 44 -5.39 -3.78 0.72
CA VAL A 44 -6.20 -3.65 1.93
C VAL A 44 -5.28 -3.23 3.06
N VAL A 45 -5.62 -2.18 3.83
CA VAL A 45 -4.83 -1.81 5.01
C VAL A 45 -5.41 -2.49 6.24
N HIS A 46 -4.54 -3.04 7.09
CA HIS A 46 -4.97 -3.62 8.37
C HIS A 46 -5.68 -2.57 9.23
N ALA A 47 -6.80 -2.89 9.87
CA ALA A 47 -7.60 -1.92 10.64
C ALA A 47 -6.76 -1.20 11.72
N ASP A 48 -5.85 -1.91 12.38
CA ASP A 48 -4.98 -1.33 13.43
C ASP A 48 -3.85 -0.44 12.90
N ARG A 49 -3.51 -0.57 11.61
CA ARG A 49 -2.53 0.28 10.90
C ARG A 49 -3.20 1.27 9.95
N GLY A 50 -4.52 1.15 9.84
CA GLY A 50 -5.39 1.79 8.89
C GLY A 50 -5.63 3.24 9.20
N PRO A 51 -6.35 3.93 8.31
CA PRO A 51 -6.48 5.37 8.35
C PRO A 51 -6.96 5.88 9.72
N SER A 52 -6.61 7.13 10.00
CA SER A 52 -7.00 7.88 11.20
C SER A 52 -8.44 7.55 11.62
N LYS A 53 -8.71 7.53 12.94
CA LYS A 53 -10.05 7.30 13.51
C LYS A 53 -11.15 8.13 12.79
N MET A 54 -10.79 9.28 12.23
CA MET A 54 -11.67 10.08 11.37
C MET A 54 -12.28 9.31 10.19
N LEU A 55 -11.51 8.48 9.49
CA LEU A 55 -12.01 7.68 8.36
C LEU A 55 -12.75 6.41 8.84
N LYS A 56 -12.51 5.96 10.07
CA LYS A 56 -13.26 4.84 10.69
C LYS A 56 -14.68 5.27 11.10
N ASN A 57 -14.86 6.54 11.46
CA ASN A 57 -16.15 7.09 11.94
C ASN A 57 -17.07 7.60 10.81
N GLY A 58 -16.63 7.55 9.55
CA GLY A 58 -17.43 8.00 8.40
C GLY A 58 -18.71 7.18 8.15
N HIS A 59 -18.86 6.02 8.80
CA HIS A 59 -20.07 5.20 8.73
C HIS A 59 -21.24 5.71 9.60
N ASN A 60 -21.03 6.74 10.44
CA ASN A 60 -22.06 7.33 11.30
C ASN A 60 -22.55 8.71 10.80
N MET A 61 -22.24 9.09 9.55
CA MET A 61 -22.70 10.34 8.94
C MET A 61 -23.59 10.10 7.70
N LEU A 62 -24.54 9.16 7.82
CA LEU A 62 -25.72 9.03 6.96
C LEU A 62 -26.93 8.66 7.81
#